data_AF-A0A146MG54-F1
#
_entry.id   AF-A0A146MG54-F1
#
_cell.length_a   1.000
_cell.length_b   1.000
_cell.length_c   1.000
_cell.angle_alpha   90.00
_cell.angle_beta   90.00
_cell.angle_gamma   90.00
#
_symmetry.space_group_name_H-M   'P 1'
#
loop_
_entity.id
_entity.type
_entity.pdbx_description
1 polymer ?
#
loop_
_entity_poly.entity_id
_entity_poly.type
_entity_poly.pdbx_seq_one_letter_code
_entity_poly.pdbx_strand_id
1 'polypeptide(L)'
;MNVISMHFLPGEEPINTKSIADGIFTLTNYRLIFSTKRPQSSWSIPTTLVWKAEAFEMIHIKIITKIGISVTWSFVDEIACDAGYAHITSLIDTPRDIDSLFACKFRSSLEANIPNHPFLLSACELLQINDVDRTLDTALVCFEFRRMNFDKTWKITDINNEFKICSTYPRHHIGTSIH
;
A
#
# COMPACT_ATOMS: atom_id res chain seq x y z
N MET A 1 10.55 -3.58 32.84
CA MET A 1 10.65 -3.93 31.41
C MET A 1 9.98 -2.81 30.64
N ASN A 2 10.70 -2.11 29.76
CA ASN A 2 10.05 -1.14 28.87
C ASN A 2 9.17 -1.90 27.90
N VAL A 3 7.86 -1.65 27.94
CA VAL A 3 6.92 -2.20 26.97
C VAL A 3 7.18 -1.48 25.65
N ILE A 4 7.66 -2.22 24.64
CA ILE A 4 7.74 -1.71 23.28
C ILE A 4 6.30 -1.51 22.79
N SER A 5 5.85 -0.26 22.72
CA SER A 5 4.53 0.06 22.16
C SER A 5 4.59 -0.07 20.64
N MET A 6 3.83 -1.02 20.09
CA MET A 6 3.61 -1.15 18.65
C MET A 6 2.26 -0.56 18.30
N HIS A 7 2.23 0.35 17.33
CA HIS A 7 1.01 0.95 16.84
C HIS A 7 0.57 0.24 15.57
N PHE A 8 -0.59 -0.42 15.61
CA PHE A 8 -1.18 -1.09 14.47
C PHE A 8 -2.20 -0.18 13.77
N LEU A 9 -2.24 -0.25 12.44
CA LEU A 9 -3.28 0.40 11.64
C LEU A 9 -4.62 -0.34 11.82
N PRO A 10 -5.77 0.31 11.54
CA PRO A 10 -7.05 -0.38 11.42
C PRO A 10 -6.96 -1.62 10.52
N GLY A 11 -7.35 -2.78 11.05
CA GLY A 11 -7.29 -4.06 10.33
C GLY A 11 -5.90 -4.70 10.24
N GLU A 12 -4.87 -4.05 10.78
CA GLU A 12 -3.52 -4.61 10.89
C GLU A 12 -3.44 -5.55 12.10
N GLU A 13 -2.97 -6.77 11.86
CA GLU A 13 -2.86 -7.81 12.88
C GLU A 13 -1.47 -8.43 12.86
N PRO A 14 -0.86 -8.69 14.04
CA PRO A 14 0.38 -9.44 14.11
C PRO A 14 0.14 -10.89 13.69
N ILE A 15 0.90 -11.35 12.69
CA ILE A 15 0.92 -12.74 12.24
C ILE A 15 1.95 -13.53 13.04
N ASN A 16 3.12 -12.93 13.26
CA ASN A 16 4.24 -13.60 13.92
C ASN A 16 5.11 -12.58 14.65
N THR A 17 5.71 -12.99 15.76
CA THR A 17 6.62 -12.17 16.55
C THR A 17 7.79 -13.02 17.03
N LYS A 18 9.01 -12.54 16.82
CA LYS A 18 10.27 -13.21 17.16
C LYS A 18 11.19 -12.26 17.94
N SER A 19 12.00 -12.82 18.83
CA SER A 19 13.07 -12.07 19.47
C SER A 19 14.25 -11.92 18.51
N ILE A 20 14.83 -10.73 18.45
CA ILE A 20 16.09 -10.43 17.75
C ILE A 20 17.12 -9.94 18.78
N ALA A 21 18.40 -9.87 18.41
CA ALA A 21 19.49 -9.60 19.35
C ALA A 21 19.25 -8.34 20.22
N ASP A 22 18.75 -7.25 19.63
CA ASP A 22 18.47 -5.98 20.32
C ASP A 22 16.98 -5.60 20.35
N GLY A 23 16.06 -6.57 20.31
CA GLY A 23 14.63 -6.24 20.32
C GLY A 23 13.68 -7.32 19.81
N ILE A 24 12.66 -6.89 19.07
CA ILE A 24 11.58 -7.73 18.56
C ILE A 24 11.38 -7.48 17.07
N PHE A 25 11.24 -8.57 16.32
CA PHE A 25 10.73 -8.59 14.96
C PHE A 25 9.26 -9.02 14.98
N THR A 26 8.39 -8.22 14.40
CA THR A 26 6.96 -8.54 14.24
C THR A 26 6.59 -8.43 12.77
N LEU A 27 6.02 -9.51 12.24
CA LEU A 27 5.33 -9.48 10.97
C LEU A 27 3.85 -9.21 11.23
N THR A 28 3.28 -8.30 10.45
CA THR A 28 1.83 -8.13 10.33
C THR A 28 1.35 -8.52 8.94
N ASN A 29 0.04 -8.59 8.75
CA ASN A 29 -0.59 -8.71 7.43
C ASN A 29 -0.33 -7.49 6.50
N TYR A 30 0.41 -6.48 6.96
CA TYR A 30 0.76 -5.28 6.18
C TYR A 30 2.27 -5.07 6.05
N ARG A 31 3.04 -5.21 7.13
CA ARG A 31 4.44 -4.77 7.21
C ARG A 31 5.29 -5.59 8.17
N LEU A 32 6.59 -5.47 7.98
CA LEU A 32 7.63 -5.91 8.90
C LEU A 32 7.92 -4.78 9.89
N ILE A 33 7.92 -5.07 11.17
CA ILE A 33 8.23 -4.12 12.24
C ILE A 33 9.42 -4.67 13.02
N PHE A 34 10.52 -3.91 13.03
CA PHE A 34 11.67 -4.21 13.86
C PHE A 34 11.76 -3.15 14.94
N SER A 35 11.49 -3.55 16.17
CA SER A 35 11.52 -2.63 17.32
C SER A 35 12.72 -2.95 18.18
N THR A 36 13.61 -1.98 18.37
CA THR A 36 14.76 -2.18 19.25
C THR A 36 14.43 -1.79 20.69
N LYS A 37 15.27 -2.22 21.64
CA LYS A 37 15.16 -1.83 23.06
C LYS A 37 15.42 -0.32 23.27
N ARG A 38 16.00 0.36 22.27
CA ARG A 38 16.28 1.80 22.31
C ARG A 38 15.01 2.58 21.96
N PRO A 39 14.66 3.62 22.73
CA PRO A 39 13.52 4.49 22.41
C PRO A 39 13.65 5.05 20.98
N GLN A 40 12.52 5.10 20.25
CA GLN A 40 12.41 5.64 18.88
C GLN A 40 13.24 4.95 17.78
N SER A 41 13.87 3.81 18.07
CA SER A 41 14.58 3.03 17.06
C SER A 41 13.71 1.85 16.65
N SER A 42 12.74 2.13 15.77
CA SER A 42 11.93 1.13 15.09
C SER A 42 11.95 1.30 13.57
N TRP A 43 12.03 0.19 12.85
CA TRP A 43 11.91 0.14 11.40
C TRP A 43 10.58 -0.47 11.03
N SER A 44 9.93 0.12 10.04
CA SER A 44 8.60 -0.28 9.60
C SER A 44 8.58 -0.36 8.07
N ILE A 45 8.46 -1.57 7.53
CA ILE A 45 8.63 -1.84 6.10
C ILE A 45 7.40 -2.57 5.58
N PRO A 46 6.53 -1.92 4.79
CA PRO A 46 5.44 -2.59 4.09
C PRO A 46 5.93 -3.83 3.35
N THR A 47 5.21 -4.94 3.49
CA THR A 47 5.58 -6.22 2.85
C THR A 47 5.62 -6.10 1.33
N THR A 48 4.86 -5.16 0.74
CA THR A 48 4.86 -4.88 -0.70
C THR A 48 6.16 -4.22 -1.18
N LEU A 49 6.91 -3.57 -0.29
CA LEU A 49 8.19 -2.92 -0.60
C LEU A 49 9.37 -3.88 -0.48
N VAL A 50 9.22 -5.04 0.14
CA VAL A 50 10.27 -6.05 0.18
C VAL A 50 10.50 -6.58 -1.24
N TRP A 51 11.73 -6.46 -1.72
CA TRP A 51 12.13 -6.97 -3.04
C TRP A 51 12.87 -8.30 -2.92
N LYS A 52 13.83 -8.36 -2.00
CA LYS A 52 14.66 -9.54 -1.77
C LYS A 52 15.04 -9.64 -0.30
N ALA A 53 15.20 -10.86 0.19
CA ALA A 53 15.85 -11.15 1.47
C ALA A 53 17.07 -12.05 1.23
N GLU A 54 18.12 -11.87 2.02
CA GLU A 54 19.34 -12.67 1.98
C GLU A 54 19.74 -13.02 3.41
N ALA A 55 19.85 -14.30 3.72
CA ALA A 55 20.44 -14.77 4.98
C ALA A 55 21.95 -14.97 4.81
N PHE A 56 22.74 -14.53 5.79
CA PHE A 56 24.20 -14.68 5.80
C PHE A 56 24.74 -14.78 7.23
N GLU A 57 25.95 -15.30 7.39
CA GLU A 57 26.62 -15.43 8.70
C GLU A 57 25.78 -16.14 9.79
N MET A 58 24.89 -17.06 9.39
CA MET A 58 23.99 -17.88 10.23
C MET A 58 22.92 -17.10 11.02
N ILE A 59 23.17 -15.84 11.39
CA ILE A 59 22.28 -15.06 12.26
C ILE A 59 21.84 -13.73 11.64
N HIS A 60 22.25 -13.41 10.42
CA HIS A 60 21.92 -12.13 9.78
C HIS A 60 20.95 -12.31 8.62
N ILE A 61 19.96 -11.41 8.56
CA ILE A 61 19.10 -11.25 7.39
C ILE A 61 19.23 -9.82 6.88
N LYS A 62 19.55 -9.68 5.59
CA LYS A 62 19.48 -8.43 4.84
C LYS A 62 18.18 -8.40 4.04
N ILE A 63 17.36 -7.37 4.26
CA ILE A 63 16.20 -7.07 3.42
C ILE A 63 16.54 -5.93 2.48
N ILE A 64 16.29 -6.15 1.20
CA ILE A 64 16.45 -5.17 0.13
C ILE A 64 15.05 -4.74 -0.30
N THR A 65 14.81 -3.43 -0.32
CA THR A 65 13.51 -2.86 -0.67
C THR A 65 13.48 -2.37 -2.12
N LYS A 66 12.27 -2.26 -2.67
CA LYS A 66 12.01 -1.71 -4.01
C LYS A 66 12.37 -0.22 -4.14
N ILE A 67 12.60 0.47 -3.02
CA ILE A 67 12.97 1.89 -2.97
C ILE A 67 14.49 2.11 -2.82
N GLY A 68 15.30 1.06 -3.03
CA GLY A 68 16.76 1.16 -3.00
C GLY A 68 17.38 1.21 -1.60
N ILE A 69 16.59 1.00 -0.54
CA ILE A 69 17.08 0.90 0.84
C ILE A 69 17.32 -0.58 1.17
N SER A 70 18.46 -0.89 1.78
CA SER A 70 18.72 -2.19 2.38
C SER A 70 18.99 -2.07 3.87
N VAL A 71 18.45 -3.01 4.63
CA VAL A 71 18.52 -3.05 6.09
C VAL A 71 18.89 -4.45 6.53
N THR A 72 19.77 -4.53 7.52
CA THR A 72 20.31 -5.78 8.04
C THR A 72 19.98 -5.89 9.52
N TRP A 73 19.54 -7.09 9.94
CA TRP A 73 19.30 -7.38 11.35
C TRP A 73 19.95 -8.69 11.78
N SER A 74 20.34 -8.72 13.05
CA SER A 74 20.90 -9.88 13.74
C SER A 74 19.84 -10.55 14.61
N PHE A 75 19.65 -11.84 14.41
CA PHE A 75 18.78 -12.71 15.20
C PHE A 75 19.53 -13.25 16.41
N VAL A 76 18.77 -13.77 17.38
CA VAL A 76 19.33 -14.28 18.64
C VAL A 76 20.13 -15.58 18.45
N ASP A 77 19.72 -16.40 17.48
CA ASP A 77 20.35 -17.66 17.11
C ASP A 77 20.00 -18.02 15.66
N GLU A 78 20.64 -19.08 15.16
CA GLU A 78 20.46 -19.61 13.80
C GLU A 78 19.02 -20.09 13.56
N ILE A 79 18.40 -20.74 14.55
CA ILE A 79 17.04 -21.27 14.45
C ILE A 79 16.03 -20.12 14.24
N ALA A 80 16.18 -19.03 14.99
CA ALA A 80 15.36 -17.84 14.86
C ALA A 80 15.62 -17.12 13.54
N CYS A 81 16.87 -17.10 13.07
CA CYS A 81 17.24 -16.55 11.77
C CYS A 81 16.58 -17.32 10.63
N ASP A 82 16.74 -18.64 10.57
CA ASP A 82 16.16 -19.49 9.54
C ASP A 82 14.63 -19.39 9.51
N ALA A 83 14.00 -19.43 10.68
CA ALA A 83 12.55 -19.25 10.79
C ALA A 83 12.11 -17.87 10.32
N GLY A 84 12.86 -16.81 10.63
CA GLY A 84 12.60 -15.46 10.15
C GLY A 84 12.76 -15.34 8.65
N TYR A 85 13.83 -15.92 8.11
CA TYR A 85 14.15 -15.89 6.68
C TYR A 85 13.10 -16.61 5.84
N ALA A 86 12.79 -17.86 6.18
CA ALA A 86 11.77 -18.65 5.48
C ALA A 86 10.42 -17.93 5.43
N HIS A 87 10.09 -17.19 6.49
CA HIS A 87 8.85 -16.43 6.59
C HIS A 87 8.87 -15.15 5.76
N ILE A 88 10.00 -14.43 5.73
CA ILE A 88 10.16 -13.25 4.86
C ILE A 88 10.10 -13.67 3.40
N THR A 89 10.78 -14.75 3.01
CA THR A 89 10.77 -15.23 1.62
C THR A 89 9.37 -15.68 1.19
N SER A 90 8.60 -16.36 2.06
CA SER A 90 7.23 -16.76 1.72
C SER A 90 6.34 -15.55 1.40
N LEU A 91 6.55 -14.39 2.03
CA LEU A 91 5.81 -13.15 1.73
C LEU A 91 6.17 -12.52 0.39
N ILE A 92 7.41 -12.71 -0.05
CA ILE A 92 7.90 -12.24 -1.36
C ILE A 92 7.29 -13.11 -2.46
N ASP A 93 7.26 -14.43 -2.23
CA ASP A 93 6.90 -15.42 -3.23
C ASP A 93 5.38 -15.62 -3.37
N THR A 94 4.57 -15.15 -2.40
CA THR A 94 3.11 -15.31 -2.44
C THR A 94 2.49 -14.38 -3.50
N PRO A 95 1.85 -14.92 -4.55
CA PRO A 95 1.08 -14.12 -5.50
C PRO A 95 -0.06 -13.43 -4.74
N ARG A 96 -0.18 -12.11 -4.90
CA ARG A 96 -1.21 -11.33 -4.20
C ARG A 96 -2.36 -11.07 -5.15
N ASP A 97 -3.52 -11.62 -4.81
CA ASP A 97 -4.78 -11.21 -5.42
C ASP A 97 -5.21 -9.86 -4.85
N ILE A 98 -5.98 -9.08 -5.61
CA ILE A 98 -6.47 -7.75 -5.21
C ILE A 98 -7.24 -7.85 -3.89
N ASP A 99 -8.07 -8.87 -3.72
CA ASP A 99 -8.86 -9.07 -2.51
C ASP A 99 -8.01 -9.39 -1.27
N SER A 100 -6.81 -9.93 -1.49
CA SER A 100 -5.83 -10.19 -0.42
C SER A 100 -4.98 -8.98 -0.02
N LEU A 101 -5.12 -7.84 -0.72
CA LEU A 101 -4.37 -6.64 -0.40
C LEU A 101 -4.84 -6.03 0.91
N PHE A 102 -3.88 -5.64 1.76
CA PHE A 102 -4.16 -4.96 3.02
C PHE A 102 -5.02 -3.70 2.82
N ALA A 103 -4.97 -3.05 1.66
CA ALA A 103 -5.80 -1.87 1.34
C ALA A 103 -7.30 -2.12 1.56
N CYS A 104 -7.81 -3.29 1.15
CA CYS A 104 -9.21 -3.67 1.34
C CYS A 104 -9.54 -3.83 2.83
N LYS A 105 -8.73 -4.61 3.56
CA LYS A 105 -8.92 -4.83 5.00
C LYS A 105 -8.79 -3.53 5.81
N PHE A 106 -7.84 -2.67 5.45
CA PHE A 106 -7.67 -1.35 6.05
C PHE A 106 -8.90 -0.49 5.85
N ARG A 107 -9.41 -0.37 4.62
CA ARG A 107 -10.60 0.45 4.33
C ARG A 107 -11.81 -0.04 5.13
N SER A 108 -12.14 -1.33 5.06
CA SER A 108 -13.30 -1.89 5.78
C SER A 108 -13.17 -1.74 7.30
N SER A 109 -11.95 -1.94 7.84
CA SER A 109 -11.71 -1.76 9.28
C SER A 109 -11.76 -0.29 9.69
N LEU A 110 -11.26 0.62 8.85
CA LEU A 110 -11.32 2.05 9.10
C LEU A 110 -12.77 2.55 9.10
N GLU A 111 -13.58 2.10 8.14
CA GLU A 111 -15.00 2.42 8.05
C GLU A 111 -15.79 1.93 9.26
N ALA A 112 -15.51 0.71 9.73
CA ALA A 112 -16.18 0.16 10.92
C ALA A 112 -15.83 0.90 12.22
N ASN A 113 -14.59 1.38 12.36
CA ASN A 113 -14.10 1.99 13.60
C ASN A 113 -14.18 3.52 13.62
N ILE A 114 -14.03 4.17 12.47
CA ILE A 114 -13.98 5.63 12.31
C ILE A 114 -14.70 6.02 11.00
N PRO A 115 -16.04 5.93 10.92
CA PRO A 115 -16.80 6.13 9.68
C PRO A 115 -16.57 7.49 8.97
N ASN A 116 -16.23 8.54 9.72
CA ASN A 116 -16.01 9.89 9.20
C ASN A 116 -14.53 10.21 8.94
N HIS A 117 -13.68 9.18 8.79
CA HIS A 117 -12.25 9.39 8.58
C HIS A 117 -11.98 9.99 7.18
N PRO A 118 -11.07 10.99 7.02
CA PRO A 118 -10.79 11.63 5.72
C PRO A 118 -10.36 10.66 4.60
N PHE A 119 -9.72 9.55 4.94
CA PHE A 119 -9.35 8.49 3.96
C PHE A 119 -10.54 7.67 3.42
N LEU A 120 -11.74 7.83 3.98
CA LEU A 120 -12.95 7.19 3.49
C LEU A 120 -13.66 8.03 2.42
N LEU A 121 -13.38 9.34 2.38
CA LEU A 121 -13.94 10.27 1.42
C LEU A 121 -13.61 9.85 -0.01
N SER A 122 -14.61 9.93 -0.88
CA SER A 122 -14.44 9.78 -2.32
C SER A 122 -13.65 10.96 -2.90
N ALA A 123 -13.08 10.77 -4.09
CA ALA A 123 -12.40 11.86 -4.79
C ALA A 123 -13.36 13.03 -5.11
N CYS A 124 -14.64 12.77 -5.36
CA CYS A 124 -15.64 13.82 -5.54
C CYS A 124 -15.83 14.66 -4.27
N GLU A 125 -15.94 14.03 -3.10
CA GLU A 125 -16.07 14.75 -1.82
C GLU A 125 -14.83 15.59 -1.52
N LEU A 126 -13.63 15.04 -1.76
CA LEU A 126 -12.37 15.76 -1.55
C LEU A 126 -12.22 16.97 -2.49
N LEU A 127 -12.65 16.83 -3.75
CA LEU A 127 -12.58 17.88 -4.75
C LEU A 127 -13.82 18.79 -4.79
N GLN A 128 -14.78 18.56 -3.89
CA GLN A 128 -16.05 19.29 -3.82
C GLN A 128 -16.83 19.28 -5.15
N ILE A 129 -16.78 18.14 -5.85
CA ILE A 129 -17.50 17.93 -7.12
C ILE A 129 -18.94 17.54 -6.79
N ASN A 130 -19.84 18.52 -6.88
CA ASN A 130 -21.29 18.35 -6.62
C ASN A 130 -22.04 17.82 -7.85
N ASP A 131 -21.60 16.69 -8.42
CA ASP A 131 -22.22 16.09 -9.61
C ASP A 131 -22.86 14.75 -9.23
N VAL A 132 -24.16 14.78 -8.93
CA VAL A 132 -24.92 13.65 -8.36
C VAL A 132 -25.31 12.63 -9.45
N ASP A 133 -25.38 13.06 -10.71
CA ASP A 133 -25.92 12.25 -11.81
C ASP A 133 -24.83 11.49 -12.59
N ARG A 134 -23.55 11.81 -12.36
CA ARG A 134 -22.43 11.26 -13.13
C ARG A 134 -21.66 10.21 -12.33
N THR A 135 -21.18 9.18 -13.03
CA THR A 135 -20.20 8.26 -12.45
C THR A 135 -18.94 9.03 -12.04
N LEU A 136 -18.24 8.56 -10.99
CA LEU A 136 -17.01 9.16 -10.46
C LEU A 136 -16.01 9.52 -11.58
N ASP A 137 -15.74 8.58 -12.49
CA ASP A 137 -14.81 8.77 -13.61
C ASP A 137 -15.23 9.93 -14.52
N THR A 138 -16.54 10.04 -14.82
CA THR A 138 -17.07 11.09 -15.70
C THR A 138 -17.00 12.46 -15.04
N ALA A 139 -17.35 12.51 -13.75
CA ALA A 139 -17.32 13.73 -12.95
C ALA A 139 -15.89 14.28 -12.87
N LEU A 140 -14.90 13.42 -12.61
CA LEU A 140 -13.48 13.77 -12.55
C LEU A 140 -12.93 14.29 -13.88
N VAL A 141 -13.21 13.60 -15.00
CA VAL A 141 -12.73 14.03 -16.32
C VAL A 141 -13.33 15.38 -16.70
N CYS A 142 -14.62 15.60 -16.43
CA CYS A 142 -15.27 16.88 -16.71
C CYS A 142 -14.75 18.01 -15.83
N PHE A 143 -14.50 17.73 -14.56
CA PHE A 143 -13.89 18.67 -13.63
C PHE A 143 -12.49 19.09 -14.13
N GLU A 144 -11.63 18.12 -14.43
CA GLU A 144 -10.27 18.39 -14.92
C GLU A 144 -10.26 19.08 -16.29
N PHE A 145 -11.17 18.73 -17.20
CA PHE A 145 -11.31 19.39 -18.49
C PHE A 145 -11.63 20.89 -18.33
N ARG A 146 -12.52 21.24 -17.40
CA ARG A 146 -12.83 22.65 -17.08
C ARG A 146 -11.65 23.32 -16.38
N ARG A 147 -11.01 22.65 -15.41
CA ARG A 147 -9.88 23.19 -14.64
C ARG A 147 -8.69 23.54 -15.54
N MET A 148 -8.42 22.70 -16.55
CA MET A 148 -7.36 22.93 -17.54
C MET A 148 -7.72 23.98 -18.60
N ASN A 149 -8.98 24.46 -18.62
CA ASN A 149 -9.47 25.48 -19.55
C ASN A 149 -9.22 25.12 -21.03
N PHE A 150 -9.49 23.86 -21.40
CA PHE A 150 -9.46 23.45 -22.81
C PHE A 150 -10.44 24.30 -23.63
N ASP A 151 -9.98 24.75 -24.80
CA ASP A 151 -10.80 25.55 -25.70
C ASP A 151 -11.86 24.72 -26.44
N LYS A 152 -12.65 25.37 -27.31
CA LYS A 152 -13.76 24.74 -28.04
C LYS A 152 -13.33 23.70 -29.09
N THR A 153 -12.03 23.61 -29.41
CA THR A 153 -11.51 22.63 -30.36
C THR A 153 -11.40 21.23 -29.75
N TRP A 154 -11.37 21.16 -28.41
CA TRP A 154 -11.30 19.93 -27.64
C TRP A 154 -12.68 19.52 -27.13
N LYS A 155 -12.94 18.22 -27.15
CA LYS A 155 -14.17 17.62 -26.64
C LYS A 155 -13.84 16.38 -25.83
N ILE A 156 -14.68 16.10 -24.85
CA ILE A 156 -14.69 14.81 -24.16
C ILE A 156 -15.48 13.84 -25.04
N THR A 157 -14.89 12.70 -25.34
CA THR A 157 -15.49 11.62 -26.11
C THR A 157 -15.66 10.39 -25.22
N ASP A 158 -16.74 9.68 -25.46
CA ASP A 158 -17.18 8.45 -24.80
C ASP A 158 -16.90 7.21 -25.66
N ILE A 159 -16.08 7.37 -26.71
CA ILE A 159 -15.76 6.33 -27.69
C ILE A 159 -15.06 5.11 -27.06
N ASN A 160 -14.39 5.29 -25.90
CA ASN A 160 -13.76 4.21 -25.15
C ASN A 160 -14.56 3.81 -23.88
N ASN A 161 -15.84 4.18 -23.77
CA ASN A 161 -16.63 3.92 -22.56
C ASN A 161 -16.76 2.42 -22.22
N GLU A 162 -16.75 1.57 -23.24
CA GLU A 162 -16.73 0.10 -23.12
C GLU A 162 -15.34 -0.51 -23.30
N PHE A 163 -14.26 0.29 -23.23
CA PHE A 163 -12.88 -0.17 -23.32
C PHE A 163 -12.50 -0.87 -24.65
N LYS A 164 -13.29 -0.63 -25.71
CA LYS A 164 -13.12 -1.27 -27.03
C LYS A 164 -11.96 -0.68 -27.84
N ILE A 165 -11.63 0.59 -27.65
CA ILE A 165 -10.50 1.22 -28.35
C ILE A 165 -9.19 0.85 -27.68
N CYS A 166 -9.13 1.03 -26.36
CA CYS A 166 -7.99 0.60 -25.58
C CYS A 166 -8.40 0.27 -24.14
N SER A 167 -8.16 -0.98 -23.74
CA SER A 167 -8.56 -1.50 -22.43
C SER A 167 -7.75 -0.97 -21.26
N THR A 168 -6.59 -0.40 -21.53
CA THR A 168 -5.74 0.22 -20.51
C THR A 168 -5.94 1.73 -20.39
N TYR A 169 -6.76 2.34 -21.27
CA TYR A 169 -7.09 3.76 -21.20
C TYR A 169 -8.40 4.01 -20.44
N PRO A 170 -8.61 5.23 -19.91
CA PRO A 170 -9.86 5.63 -19.28
C PRO A 170 -11.07 5.51 -20.23
N ARG A 171 -12.27 5.44 -19.65
CA ARG A 171 -13.54 5.41 -20.40
C ARG A 171 -13.73 6.64 -21.31
N HIS A 172 -13.37 7.81 -20.78
CA HIS A 172 -13.53 9.09 -21.46
C HIS A 172 -12.19 9.64 -21.94
N HIS A 173 -12.13 10.08 -23.18
CA HIS A 173 -10.93 10.66 -23.78
C HIS A 173 -11.15 12.13 -24.13
N ILE A 174 -10.08 12.92 -24.07
CA ILE A 174 -10.08 14.29 -24.58
C ILE A 174 -9.47 14.26 -25.97
N GLY A 175 -10.26 14.60 -26.98
CA GLY A 175 -9.86 14.58 -28.39
C GLY A 175 -10.22 15.87 -29.10
N THR A 176 -9.51 16.17 -30.18
CA THR A 176 -9.84 17.28 -31.06
C THR A 176 -11.04 16.92 -31.92
N SER A 177 -11.97 17.86 -32.08
CA SER A 177 -13.03 17.73 -33.08
C SER A 177 -12.39 17.83 -34.47
N ILE A 178 -12.17 16.70 -35.14
CA ILE A 178 -11.83 16.72 -36.56
C ILE A 178 -13.12 17.11 -37.30
N HIS A 179 -13.09 18.22 -38.02
CA HIS A 179 -14.18 18.63 -38.91
C HIS A 179 -14.26 17.72 -40.12
#